data_AF-A0A355MAA7-F1
#
_entry.id   AF-A0A355MAA7-F1
#
_cell.length_a   1.000
_cell.length_b   1.000
_cell.length_c   1.000
_cell.angle_alpha   90.00
_cell.angle_beta   90.00
_cell.angle_gamma   90.00
#
_symmetry.space_group_name_H-M   'P 1'
#
loop_
_entity.id
_entity.type
_entity.pdbx_description
1 polymer ?
#
loop_
_entity_poly.entity_id
_entity_poly.type
_entity_poly.pdbx_seq_one_letter_code
_entity_poly.pdbx_strand_id
1 'polypeptide(L)'
;LNGTYVIEPTLRERSPEEIWSLYMTLTRVEEAFRCLKSKLGTRPIFHQIARRTKGHLFISILAYHILINIEYKLNASGDTRRWSTICDALKTHQRSTVIITDTNQQIHHLRISSQPEVCHLKIYEALKIKPVKDLKKYIGAKRL
;
A
#
# COMPACT_ATOMS: atom_id res chain seq x y z
N LEU A 1 20.56 22.89 -5.00
CA LEU A 1 21.48 22.10 -5.84
C LEU A 1 20.78 21.87 -7.18
N ASN A 2 21.23 22.55 -8.24
CA ASN A 2 20.69 22.36 -9.58
C ASN A 2 21.38 21.14 -10.19
N GLY A 3 20.80 19.96 -9.99
CA GLY A 3 21.34 18.71 -10.52
C GLY A 3 21.08 18.61 -12.02
N THR A 4 22.15 18.49 -12.82
CA THR A 4 22.04 18.11 -14.24
C THR A 4 21.88 16.60 -14.34
N TYR A 5 20.81 16.15 -15.01
CA TYR A 5 20.57 14.73 -15.27
C TYR A 5 20.99 14.39 -16.69
N VAL A 6 21.80 13.35 -16.85
CA VAL A 6 22.18 12.78 -18.15
C VAL A 6 21.57 11.39 -18.25
N ILE A 7 20.81 11.13 -19.31
CA ILE A 7 20.17 9.82 -19.58
C ILE A 7 20.80 9.27 -20.85
N GLU A 8 21.40 8.08 -20.76
CA GLU A 8 21.99 7.37 -21.89
C GLU A 8 21.11 6.16 -22.25
N PRO A 9 20.20 6.28 -23.23
CA PRO A 9 19.33 5.18 -23.63
C PRO A 9 20.07 4.20 -24.55
N THR A 10 19.85 2.91 -24.37
CA THR A 10 20.30 1.86 -25.31
C THR A 10 19.37 1.71 -26.52
N LEU A 11 18.17 2.28 -26.45
CA LEU A 11 17.16 2.29 -27.51
C LEU A 11 17.53 3.36 -28.56
N ARG A 12 17.73 2.93 -29.80
CA ARG A 12 17.92 3.83 -30.95
C ARG A 12 16.54 4.32 -31.44
N GLU A 13 16.50 5.51 -32.04
CA GLU A 13 15.30 6.08 -32.71
C GLU A 13 14.12 6.46 -31.78
N ARG A 14 14.40 7.08 -30.63
CA ARG A 14 13.36 7.67 -29.76
C ARG A 14 13.60 9.16 -29.56
N SER A 15 12.51 9.92 -29.44
CA SER A 15 12.62 11.35 -29.12
C SER A 15 13.09 11.55 -27.68
N PRO A 16 13.76 12.68 -27.35
CA PRO A 16 14.13 13.01 -25.98
C PRO A 16 12.95 12.96 -24.99
N GLU A 17 11.76 13.35 -25.43
CA GLU A 17 10.52 13.33 -24.63
C GLU A 17 10.08 11.90 -24.33
N GLU A 18 10.17 10.99 -25.31
CA GLU A 18 9.88 9.57 -25.11
C GLU A 18 10.87 8.93 -24.13
N ILE A 19 12.16 9.26 -24.26
CA ILE A 19 13.22 8.78 -23.35
C ILE A 19 12.94 9.25 -21.92
N TRP A 20 12.60 10.52 -21.75
CA TRP A 20 12.25 11.08 -20.44
C TRP A 20 11.01 10.41 -19.84
N SER A 21 9.96 10.22 -20.65
CA SER A 21 8.73 9.55 -20.24
C SER A 21 8.98 8.11 -19.79
N LEU A 22 9.81 7.37 -20.52
CA LEU A 22 10.21 6.02 -20.16
C LEU A 22 11.01 5.99 -18.86
N TYR A 23 11.98 6.90 -18.69
CA TYR A 23 12.77 7.03 -17.48
C TYR A 23 11.89 7.35 -16.25
N MET A 24 10.94 8.26 -16.39
CA MET A 24 9.95 8.56 -15.34
C MET A 24 9.07 7.35 -15.02
N THR A 25 8.67 6.59 -16.03
CA THR A 25 7.87 5.37 -15.85
C THR A 25 8.65 4.32 -15.06
N LEU A 26 9.92 4.07 -15.42
CA LEU A 26 10.80 3.15 -14.68
C LEU A 26 10.96 3.59 -13.22
N THR A 27 11.20 4.87 -13.00
CA THR A 27 11.33 5.45 -11.65
C THR A 27 10.07 5.21 -10.81
N ARG A 28 8.88 5.40 -11.40
CA ARG A 28 7.59 5.16 -10.74
C ARG A 28 7.39 3.67 -10.42
N VAL A 29 7.74 2.79 -11.35
CA VAL A 29 7.70 1.34 -11.16
C VAL A 29 8.61 0.93 -9.99
N GLU A 30 9.86 1.40 -9.97
CA GLU A 30 10.80 1.12 -8.90
C GLU A 30 10.34 1.64 -7.54
N GLU A 31 9.78 2.84 -7.49
CA GLU A 31 9.18 3.40 -6.27
C GLU A 31 8.02 2.51 -5.76
N ALA A 32 7.13 2.08 -6.66
CA ALA A 32 6.03 1.19 -6.34
C ALA A 32 6.53 -0.16 -5.78
N PHE A 33 7.48 -0.81 -6.46
CA PHE A 33 8.09 -2.06 -5.99
C PHE A 33 8.81 -1.88 -4.65
N ARG A 34 9.49 -0.76 -4.43
CA ARG A 34 10.18 -0.45 -3.18
C ARG A 34 9.20 -0.28 -2.03
N CYS A 35 8.11 0.48 -2.25
CA CYS A 35 7.06 0.66 -1.25
C CYS A 35 6.41 -0.69 -0.92
N LEU A 36 6.05 -1.45 -1.96
CA LEU A 36 5.43 -2.76 -1.81
C LEU A 36 6.29 -3.72 -0.98
N LYS A 37 7.58 -3.84 -1.30
CA LYS A 37 8.51 -4.72 -0.59
C LYS A 37 8.66 -4.36 0.89
N SER A 38 8.67 -3.07 1.19
CA SER A 38 8.76 -2.56 2.57
C SER A 38 7.46 -2.74 3.34
N LYS A 39 6.30 -2.48 2.73
CA LYS A 39 4.98 -2.54 3.39
C LYS A 39 4.43 -3.96 3.53
N LEU A 40 4.70 -4.85 2.57
CA LEU A 40 4.30 -6.27 2.64
C LEU A 40 5.28 -7.14 3.44
N GLY A 41 6.36 -6.57 3.99
CA GLY A 41 7.33 -7.34 4.77
C GLY A 41 8.08 -8.41 3.96
N THR A 42 8.20 -8.24 2.64
CA THR A 42 8.91 -9.21 1.79
C THR A 42 10.43 -9.02 1.80
N ARG A 43 10.93 -8.13 2.66
CA ARG A 43 12.35 -7.93 2.92
C ARG A 43 12.71 -8.58 4.26
N PRO A 44 13.90 -9.18 4.39
CA PRO A 44 14.94 -9.35 3.36
C PRO A 44 14.61 -10.45 2.33
N ILE A 45 15.03 -10.25 1.07
CA ILE A 45 14.79 -11.19 -0.04
C ILE A 45 15.91 -12.23 -0.07
N PHE A 46 15.80 -13.29 0.73
CA PHE A 46 16.77 -14.41 0.75
C PHE A 46 16.32 -15.58 -0.13
N HIS A 47 15.80 -15.31 -1.33
CA HIS A 47 15.34 -16.36 -2.25
C HIS A 47 16.53 -16.93 -3.03
N GLN A 48 16.99 -18.11 -2.64
CA GLN A 48 18.14 -18.78 -3.27
C GLN A 48 17.73 -19.91 -4.24
N ILE A 49 16.49 -20.41 -4.14
CA ILE A 49 15.98 -21.49 -4.99
C ILE A 49 14.92 -20.99 -5.98
N ALA A 50 14.99 -21.46 -7.22
CA ALA A 50 14.17 -21.01 -8.34
C ALA A 50 12.66 -20.95 -8.04
N ARG A 51 12.14 -21.97 -7.35
CA ARG A 51 10.71 -22.04 -6.98
C ARG A 51 10.26 -20.85 -6.14
N ARG A 52 11.06 -20.46 -5.13
CA ARG A 52 10.70 -19.35 -4.24
C ARG A 52 10.84 -18.00 -4.95
N THR A 53 11.85 -17.86 -5.82
CA THR A 53 12.01 -16.68 -6.69
C THR A 53 10.79 -16.49 -7.59
N LYS A 54 10.29 -17.56 -8.23
CA LYS A 54 9.09 -17.52 -9.07
C LYS A 54 7.84 -17.09 -8.28
N GLY A 55 7.64 -17.63 -7.08
CA GLY A 55 6.53 -17.24 -6.21
C GLY A 55 6.60 -15.77 -5.77
N HIS A 56 7.79 -15.30 -5.37
CA HIS A 56 7.98 -13.91 -4.98
C HIS A 56 7.75 -12.94 -6.15
N LEU A 57 8.23 -13.28 -7.34
CA LEU A 57 7.98 -12.50 -8.56
C LEU A 57 6.48 -12.41 -8.86
N PHE A 58 5.77 -13.54 -8.78
CA PHE A 58 4.32 -13.59 -8.99
C PHE A 58 3.55 -12.66 -8.03
N ILE A 59 3.82 -12.77 -6.72
CA ILE A 59 3.16 -11.92 -5.71
C ILE A 59 3.50 -10.44 -5.94
N SER A 60 4.75 -10.14 -6.30
CA SER A 60 5.20 -8.76 -6.54
C SER A 60 4.51 -8.14 -7.76
N ILE A 61 4.37 -8.89 -8.86
CA ILE A 61 3.64 -8.44 -10.06
C ILE A 61 2.15 -8.26 -9.76
N LEU A 62 1.53 -9.22 -9.06
CA LEU A 62 0.13 -9.13 -8.68
C LEU A 62 -0.15 -7.88 -7.84
N ALA A 63 0.67 -7.63 -6.83
CA ALA A 63 0.45 -6.48 -5.98
C ALA A 63 0.82 -5.15 -6.66
N TYR A 64 1.75 -5.14 -7.62
CA TYR A 64 1.95 -4.00 -8.51
C TYR A 64 0.71 -3.71 -9.37
N HIS A 65 0.06 -4.73 -9.93
CA HIS A 65 -1.19 -4.56 -10.67
C HIS A 65 -2.32 -3.97 -9.82
N ILE A 66 -2.41 -4.38 -8.55
CA ILE A 66 -3.39 -3.80 -7.62
C ILE A 66 -3.05 -2.32 -7.36
N LEU A 67 -1.78 -2.01 -7.08
CA LEU A 67 -1.31 -0.65 -6.82
C LEU A 67 -1.59 0.27 -8.01
N ILE A 68 -1.21 -0.12 -9.24
CA ILE A 68 -1.40 0.72 -10.42
C ILE A 68 -2.90 0.93 -10.73
N ASN A 69 -3.75 -0.05 -10.44
CA ASN A 69 -5.20 0.09 -10.56
C ASN A 69 -5.76 1.11 -9.55
N ILE A 70 -5.25 1.10 -8.32
CA ILE A 70 -5.65 2.07 -7.30
C ILE A 70 -5.20 3.48 -7.72
N GLU A 71 -3.93 3.63 -8.12
CA GLU A 71 -3.41 4.92 -8.60
C GLU A 71 -4.17 5.43 -9.82
N TYR A 72 -4.51 4.55 -10.77
CA TYR A 72 -5.30 4.92 -11.95
C TYR A 72 -6.67 5.47 -11.57
N LYS A 73 -7.38 4.80 -10.64
CA LYS A 73 -8.70 5.26 -10.16
C LYS A 73 -8.61 6.60 -9.41
N LEU A 74 -7.60 6.76 -8.57
CA LEU A 74 -7.35 8.01 -7.85
C LEU A 74 -7.04 9.15 -8.81
N ASN A 75 -6.17 8.92 -9.80
CA ASN A 75 -5.82 9.91 -10.81
C ASN A 75 -7.05 10.32 -11.66
N ALA A 76 -7.90 9.36 -12.03
CA ALA A 76 -9.15 9.64 -12.74
C ALA A 76 -10.14 10.49 -11.93
N SER A 77 -10.04 10.49 -10.59
CA SER A 77 -10.81 11.35 -9.69
C SER A 77 -10.11 12.68 -9.35
N GLY A 78 -8.94 12.96 -9.95
CA GLY A 78 -8.16 14.18 -9.72
C GLY A 78 -7.13 14.10 -8.60
N ASP A 79 -6.92 12.93 -7.99
CA ASP A 79 -5.90 12.73 -6.96
C ASP A 79 -4.59 12.20 -7.58
N THR A 80 -3.62 13.09 -7.74
CA THR A 80 -2.32 12.82 -8.38
C THR A 80 -1.20 12.54 -7.39
N ARG A 81 -1.53 12.29 -6.11
CA ARG A 81 -0.53 12.02 -5.08
C ARG A 81 0.21 10.70 -5.35
N ARG A 82 1.46 10.62 -4.90
CA ARG A 82 2.23 9.37 -4.97
C ARG A 82 1.67 8.33 -4.00
N TRP A 83 1.83 7.05 -4.34
CA TRP A 83 1.42 5.93 -3.49
C TRP A 83 1.92 6.01 -2.04
N SER A 84 3.16 6.46 -1.83
CA SER A 84 3.75 6.65 -0.50
C SER A 84 2.94 7.64 0.34
N THR A 85 2.59 8.80 -0.22
CA THR A 85 1.76 9.83 0.42
C THR A 85 0.34 9.33 0.71
N ILE A 86 -0.26 8.57 -0.20
CA ILE A 86 -1.59 7.96 0.01
C ILE A 86 -1.54 6.98 1.18
N CYS A 87 -0.50 6.13 1.22
CA CYS A 87 -0.28 5.19 2.32
C CYS A 87 -0.05 5.91 3.66
N ASP A 88 0.70 7.01 3.67
CA ASP A 88 0.96 7.77 4.89
C ASP A 88 -0.30 8.49 5.39
N ALA A 89 -1.13 9.02 4.48
CA ALA A 89 -2.44 9.54 4.82
C ALA A 89 -3.32 8.46 5.46
N LEU A 90 -3.42 7.28 4.84
CA LEU A 90 -4.24 6.17 5.36
C LEU A 90 -3.69 5.53 6.64
N LYS A 91 -2.43 5.79 7.01
CA LYS A 91 -1.77 5.16 8.16
C LYS A 91 -2.45 5.48 9.49
N THR A 92 -3.08 6.65 9.62
CA THR A 92 -3.75 7.07 10.86
C THR A 92 -5.12 6.42 11.02
N HIS A 93 -5.76 5.96 9.94
CA HIS A 93 -6.99 5.19 9.99
C HIS A 93 -6.71 3.70 10.23
N GLN A 94 -6.61 3.34 11.51
CA GLN A 94 -6.28 1.99 11.97
C GLN A 94 -7.44 1.29 12.69
N ARG A 95 -7.31 -0.03 12.81
CA ARG A 95 -8.21 -0.89 13.59
C ARG A 95 -7.47 -1.49 14.77
N SER A 96 -7.96 -1.21 15.97
CA SER A 96 -7.34 -1.57 17.24
C SER A 96 -8.12 -2.71 17.92
N THR A 97 -7.40 -3.59 18.60
CA THR A 97 -7.98 -4.60 19.48
C THR A 97 -7.71 -4.19 20.92
N VAL A 98 -8.76 -3.86 21.66
CA VAL A 98 -8.71 -3.58 23.09
C VAL A 98 -8.99 -4.87 23.85
N ILE A 99 -8.09 -5.25 24.75
CA ILE A 99 -8.26 -6.40 25.62
C ILE A 99 -8.58 -5.87 27.01
N ILE A 100 -9.75 -6.24 27.55
CA ILE A 100 -10.25 -5.76 28.85
C ILE A 100 -10.50 -6.98 29.72
N THR A 101 -10.00 -6.97 30.95
CA THR A 101 -10.34 -7.99 31.96
C THR A 101 -11.39 -7.42 32.89
N ASP A 102 -12.56 -8.05 32.97
CA ASP A 102 -13.61 -7.66 33.91
C ASP A 102 -13.25 -8.08 35.36
N THR A 103 -13.95 -7.49 36.32
CA THR A 103 -13.98 -7.84 37.75
C THR A 103 -14.12 -9.35 38.00
N ASN A 104 -14.79 -10.08 37.10
CA ASN A 104 -14.94 -11.53 37.14
C ASN A 104 -13.78 -12.33 36.52
N GLN A 105 -12.62 -11.69 36.27
CA GLN A 105 -11.47 -12.27 35.55
C GLN A 105 -11.77 -12.79 34.13
N GLN A 106 -12.83 -12.28 33.49
CA GLN A 106 -13.18 -12.63 32.12
C GLN A 106 -12.48 -11.68 31.13
N ILE A 107 -11.92 -12.25 30.05
CA ILE A 107 -11.20 -11.46 29.04
C ILE A 107 -12.14 -11.11 27.88
N HIS A 108 -12.29 -9.82 27.63
CA HIS A 108 -13.06 -9.25 26.54
C HIS A 108 -12.12 -8.73 25.45
N HIS A 109 -12.35 -9.17 24.21
CA HIS A 109 -11.65 -8.66 23.05
C HIS A 109 -12.60 -7.76 22.26
N LEU A 110 -12.34 -6.45 22.28
CA LEU A 110 -13.12 -5.45 21.57
C LEU A 110 -12.33 -4.94 20.37
N ARG A 111 -12.86 -5.12 19.16
CA ARG A 111 -12.17 -4.72 17.93
C ARG A 111 -12.77 -3.44 17.34
N ILE A 112 -12.18 -2.31 17.71
CA ILE A 112 -12.62 -0.95 17.40
C ILE A 112 -11.86 -0.42 16.18
N SER A 113 -12.54 0.28 15.28
CA SER A 113 -11.97 0.99 14.14
C SER A 113 -11.98 2.49 14.44
N SER A 114 -10.90 3.17 14.10
CA SER A 114 -10.86 4.63 14.19
C SER A 114 -11.88 5.27 13.25
N GLN A 115 -12.30 6.50 13.54
CA GLN A 115 -13.17 7.25 12.64
C GLN A 115 -12.35 7.83 11.48
N PRO A 116 -12.81 7.70 10.22
CA PRO A 116 -12.08 8.25 9.09
C PRO A 116 -12.17 9.78 9.07
N GLU A 117 -11.00 10.43 9.16
CA GLU A 117 -10.84 11.85 8.84
C GLU A 117 -11.21 12.22 7.39
N VAL A 118 -11.34 13.52 7.11
CA VAL A 118 -11.68 14.09 5.79
C VAL A 118 -10.73 13.59 4.69
N CYS A 119 -9.44 13.47 4.98
CA CYS A 119 -8.45 12.99 4.02
C CYS A 119 -8.69 11.51 3.62
N HIS A 120 -9.15 10.67 4.55
CA HIS A 120 -9.50 9.27 4.30
C HIS A 120 -10.78 9.16 3.48
N LEU A 121 -11.80 9.95 3.83
CA LEU A 121 -13.09 9.96 3.14
C LEU A 121 -12.92 10.30 1.66
N LYS A 122 -12.10 11.31 1.33
CA LYS A 122 -11.77 11.65 -0.07
C LYS A 122 -11.18 10.47 -0.84
N ILE A 123 -10.26 9.72 -0.22
CA ILE A 123 -9.66 8.53 -0.83
C ILE A 123 -10.72 7.43 -1.03
N TYR A 124 -11.57 7.21 -0.03
CA TYR A 124 -12.62 6.20 -0.11
C TYR A 124 -13.71 6.52 -1.13
N GLU A 125 -14.12 7.78 -1.24
CA GLU A 125 -15.05 8.26 -2.26
C GLU A 125 -14.49 8.07 -3.66
N ALA A 126 -13.23 8.47 -3.88
CA ALA A 126 -12.52 8.26 -5.14
C ALA A 126 -12.46 6.78 -5.53
N LEU A 127 -12.26 5.89 -4.56
CA LEU A 127 -12.21 4.44 -4.77
C LEU A 127 -13.59 3.76 -4.75
N LYS A 128 -14.66 4.51 -4.47
CA LYS A 128 -16.04 4.00 -4.28
C LYS A 128 -16.13 2.92 -3.19
N ILE A 129 -15.38 3.07 -2.12
CA ILE A 129 -15.32 2.15 -0.97
C ILE A 129 -16.14 2.75 0.18
N LYS A 130 -16.99 1.92 0.81
CA LYS A 130 -17.68 2.32 2.04
C LYS A 130 -16.73 2.15 3.24
N PRO A 131 -16.56 3.16 4.10
CA PRO A 131 -15.77 3.00 5.32
C PRO A 131 -16.38 1.91 6.21
N VAL A 132 -15.52 1.11 6.82
CA VAL A 132 -15.92 0.00 7.68
C VAL A 132 -16.59 0.57 8.94
N LYS A 133 -17.82 0.15 9.22
CA LYS A 133 -18.53 0.47 10.47
C LYS A 133 -18.15 -0.55 11.57
N ASP A 134 -17.94 -0.08 12.80
CA ASP A 134 -17.81 -0.90 14.02
C ASP A 134 -19.17 -1.51 14.45
N LEU A 135 -19.32 -2.63 15.19
CA LEU A 135 -18.42 -3.48 15.99
C LEU A 135 -19.08 -4.88 16.20
N LYS A 136 -18.30 -5.99 16.23
CA LYS A 136 -18.73 -7.28 16.80
C LYS A 136 -17.98 -7.50 18.12
N LYS A 137 -18.70 -7.70 19.23
CA LYS A 137 -18.13 -8.07 20.55
C LYS A 137 -17.82 -9.57 20.53
N TYR A 138 -16.59 -9.94 20.86
CA TYR A 138 -16.21 -11.34 21.04
C TYR A 138 -15.84 -11.54 22.52
N ILE A 139 -16.53 -12.48 23.17
CA ILE A 139 -16.21 -12.91 24.53
C ILE A 139 -15.23 -14.07 24.40
N GLY A 140 -14.01 -13.90 24.88
CA GLY A 140 -13.04 -14.99 24.95
C GLY A 140 -13.28 -15.77 26.24
N ALA A 141 -13.77 -17.00 26.13
CA ALA A 141 -13.83 -17.90 27.28
C ALA A 141 -12.40 -18.31 27.66
N LYS A 142 -12.16 -18.41 28.98
CA LYS A 142 -10.90 -18.80 29.61
C LYS A 142 -10.34 -20.06 28.92
N ARG A 143 -9.12 -19.99 28.38
CA ARG A 143 -8.36 -21.20 28.02
C ARG A 143 -7.92 -21.83 29.34
N LEU A 144 -8.48 -23.01 29.65
CA LEU A 144 -8.00 -23.90 30.71
C LEU A 144 -6.53 -24.26 30.46
#